data_AF-A0A4Q0ISC4-F1
#
_entry.id   AF-A0A4Q0ISC4-F1
#
_cell.length_a   1.000
_cell.length_b   1.000
_cell.length_c   1.000
_cell.angle_alpha   90.00
_cell.angle_beta   90.00
_cell.angle_gamma   90.00
#
_symmetry.space_group_name_H-M   'P 1'
#
loop_
_entity.id
_entity.type
_entity.pdbx_description
1 polymer ?
#
loop_
_entity_poly.entity_id
_entity_poly.type
_entity_poly.pdbx_seq_one_letter_code
_entity_poly.pdbx_strand_id
1 'polypeptide(L)'
;MTLDQLKKELRTASYETAVETLTQYIADNPDDDEALTARGMRHWGAGKRSLAINDYLAAIEINPSGKAKEALRAATEILDYRNKDLYNP
;
A
#
# COMPACT_ATOMS: atom_id res chain seq x y z
N MET A 1 -11.45 15.10 -8.90
CA MET A 1 -11.86 13.72 -8.52
C MET A 1 -11.37 13.48 -7.11
N THR A 2 -12.19 12.93 -6.22
CA THR A 2 -11.75 12.63 -4.84
C THR A 2 -11.13 11.24 -4.75
N LEU A 3 -10.30 11.00 -3.73
CA LEU A 3 -9.75 9.66 -3.47
C LEU A 3 -10.84 8.59 -3.30
N ASP A 4 -11.97 8.93 -2.68
CA ASP A 4 -13.09 7.99 -2.49
C ASP A 4 -13.72 7.55 -3.80
N GLN A 5 -13.88 8.48 -4.74
CA GLN A 5 -14.35 8.18 -6.10
C GLN A 5 -13.34 7.27 -6.80
N LEU A 6 -12.06 7.62 -6.70
CA LEU A 6 -10.96 6.85 -7.29
C LEU A 6 -10.94 5.41 -6.77
N LYS A 7 -10.99 5.22 -5.44
CA LYS A 7 -11.01 3.89 -4.80
C LYS A 7 -12.19 3.05 -5.27
N LYS A 8 -13.35 3.67 -5.49
CA LYS A 8 -14.55 2.98 -5.99
C LYS A 8 -14.35 2.48 -7.42
N GLU A 9 -13.79 3.31 -8.29
CA GLU A 9 -13.48 2.94 -9.68
C GLU A 9 -12.41 1.84 -9.75
N LEU A 10 -11.38 1.96 -8.91
CA LEU A 10 -10.27 1.01 -8.87
C LEU A 10 -10.63 -0.32 -8.20
N ARG A 11 -11.85 -0.50 -7.66
CA ARG A 11 -12.23 -1.72 -6.94
C ARG A 11 -12.05 -2.99 -7.78
N THR A 12 -12.37 -2.91 -9.07
CA THR A 12 -12.26 -4.01 -10.03
C THR A 12 -11.15 -3.80 -11.07
N ALA A 13 -10.36 -2.72 -10.95
CA ALA A 13 -9.27 -2.44 -11.87
C ALA A 13 -8.16 -3.49 -11.76
N SER A 14 -7.45 -3.72 -12.86
CA SER A 14 -6.21 -4.48 -12.83
C SER A 14 -5.18 -3.81 -11.93
N TYR A 15 -4.17 -4.57 -11.52
CA TYR A 15 -3.07 -4.02 -10.72
C TYR A 15 -2.40 -2.84 -11.44
N GLU A 16 -2.13 -2.98 -12.74
CA GLU A 16 -1.43 -1.97 -13.56
C GLU A 16 -2.22 -0.67 -13.60
N THR A 17 -3.52 -0.76 -13.95
CA THR A 17 -4.40 0.40 -14.00
C THR A 17 -4.52 1.06 -12.63
N ALA A 18 -4.71 0.29 -11.57
CA ALA A 18 -4.84 0.85 -10.22
C ALA A 18 -3.59 1.60 -9.78
N VAL A 19 -2.41 1.05 -10.04
CA VAL A 19 -1.13 1.69 -9.67
C VAL A 19 -0.86 2.93 -10.51
N GLU A 20 -1.11 2.87 -11.82
CA GLU A 20 -0.92 4.03 -12.70
C GLU A 20 -1.83 5.19 -12.30
N THR A 21 -3.12 4.92 -12.12
CA THR A 21 -4.10 5.93 -11.70
C THR A 21 -3.78 6.50 -10.32
N LEU A 22 -3.41 5.67 -9.35
CA LEU A 22 -2.99 6.16 -8.03
C LEU A 22 -1.70 6.96 -8.09
N THR A 23 -0.75 6.59 -8.97
CA THR A 23 0.50 7.33 -9.13
C THR A 23 0.26 8.72 -9.69
N GLN A 24 -0.63 8.86 -10.68
CA GLN A 24 -1.03 10.17 -11.19
C GLN A 24 -1.72 11.01 -10.10
N TYR A 25 -2.65 10.41 -9.35
CA TYR A 25 -3.33 11.10 -8.26
C TYR A 25 -2.36 11.57 -7.16
N ILE A 26 -1.40 10.73 -6.77
CA ILE A 26 -0.37 11.06 -5.76
C ILE A 26 0.57 12.17 -6.26
N ALA A 27 0.86 12.24 -7.56
CA ALA A 27 1.68 13.32 -8.10
C ALA A 27 1.03 14.70 -7.89
N ASP A 28 -0.30 14.77 -7.95
CA ASP A 28 -1.06 15.99 -7.67
C ASP A 28 -1.33 16.19 -6.16
N ASN A 29 -1.27 15.11 -5.36
CA ASN A 29 -1.59 15.10 -3.92
C ASN A 29 -0.49 14.34 -3.13
N PRO A 30 0.74 14.87 -3.05
CA PRO A 30 1.88 14.14 -2.49
C PRO A 30 1.73 13.83 -1.00
N ASP A 31 0.96 14.65 -0.27
CA ASP A 31 0.72 14.52 1.17
C ASP A 31 -0.56 13.74 1.52
N ASP A 32 -1.16 13.03 0.55
CA ASP A 32 -2.34 12.18 0.80
C ASP A 32 -1.89 10.77 1.26
N ASP A 33 -1.82 10.59 2.58
CA ASP A 33 -1.41 9.32 3.20
C ASP A 33 -2.34 8.16 2.82
N GLU A 34 -3.62 8.43 2.61
CA GLU A 34 -4.58 7.42 2.22
C GLU A 34 -4.38 6.94 0.78
N ALA A 35 -3.95 7.83 -0.13
CA ALA A 35 -3.62 7.48 -1.50
C ALA A 35 -2.37 6.59 -1.58
N LEU A 36 -1.32 6.94 -0.83
CA LEU A 36 -0.12 6.12 -0.68
C LEU A 36 -0.47 4.75 -0.07
N THR A 37 -1.29 4.73 0.99
CA THR A 37 -1.80 3.49 1.60
C THR A 37 -2.55 2.63 0.58
N ALA A 38 -3.42 3.24 -0.23
CA ALA A 38 -4.18 2.53 -1.25
C ALA A 38 -3.27 1.91 -2.33
N ARG A 39 -2.23 2.62 -2.78
CA ARG A 39 -1.26 2.09 -3.74
C ARG A 39 -0.43 0.96 -3.14
N GLY A 40 -0.01 1.10 -1.88
CA GLY A 40 0.66 0.06 -1.13
C GLY A 40 -0.17 -1.23 -1.04
N MET A 41 -1.48 -1.12 -0.80
CA MET A 41 -2.38 -2.27 -0.79
C MET A 41 -2.47 -2.97 -2.16
N ARG A 42 -2.41 -2.22 -3.27
CA ARG A 42 -2.37 -2.81 -4.63
C ARG A 42 -1.05 -3.54 -4.88
N HIS A 43 0.08 -2.96 -4.48
CA HIS A 43 1.37 -3.64 -4.53
C HIS A 43 1.37 -4.91 -3.68
N TRP A 44 0.79 -4.87 -2.48
CA TRP A 44 0.68 -6.03 -1.59
C TRP A 44 -0.12 -7.16 -2.23
N GLY A 45 -1.32 -6.86 -2.75
CA GLY A 45 -2.17 -7.83 -3.44
C GLY A 45 -1.51 -8.47 -4.67
N ALA A 46 -0.63 -7.74 -5.36
CA ALA A 46 0.16 -8.25 -6.48
C ALA A 46 1.48 -8.95 -6.06
N GLY A 47 1.72 -9.15 -4.77
CA GLY A 47 2.92 -9.80 -4.25
C GLY A 47 4.20 -8.93 -4.29
N LYS A 48 4.09 -7.66 -4.67
CA LYS A 48 5.20 -6.70 -4.76
C LYS A 48 5.49 -6.08 -3.40
N ARG A 49 5.91 -6.94 -2.47
CA ARG A 49 6.05 -6.66 -1.03
C ARG A 49 6.92 -5.44 -0.74
N SER A 50 8.07 -5.30 -1.40
CA SER A 50 8.97 -4.15 -1.17
C SER A 50 8.33 -2.81 -1.57
N LEU A 51 7.62 -2.77 -2.70
CA LEU A 51 6.91 -1.56 -3.13
C LEU A 51 5.77 -1.21 -2.18
N ALA A 52 5.04 -2.22 -1.69
CA ALA A 52 3.98 -2.00 -0.70
C ALA A 52 4.52 -1.40 0.60
N ILE A 53 5.63 -1.94 1.11
CA ILE A 53 6.27 -1.45 2.34
C ILE A 53 6.74 0.00 2.17
N ASN A 54 7.36 0.33 1.03
CA ASN A 54 7.80 1.70 0.75
C ASN A 54 6.63 2.69 0.77
N ASP A 55 5.50 2.34 0.13
CA ASP A 55 4.30 3.18 0.15
C ASP A 55 3.71 3.34 1.56
N TYR A 56 3.68 2.27 2.35
CA TYR A 56 3.22 2.35 3.74
C TYR A 56 4.12 3.21 4.61
N LEU A 57 5.44 3.11 4.43
CA LEU A 57 6.40 3.95 5.16
C LEU A 57 6.22 5.43 4.82
N ALA A 58 6.10 5.76 3.52
CA ALA A 58 5.84 7.14 3.08
C ALA A 58 4.51 7.67 3.66
N ALA A 59 3.46 6.86 3.67
CA ALA A 59 2.19 7.24 4.29
C ALA A 59 2.30 7.47 5.81
N ILE A 60 3.12 6.67 6.51
CA ILE A 60 3.35 6.82 7.96
C ILE A 60 4.15 8.10 8.28
N GLU A 61 5.08 8.50 7.41
CA GLU A 61 5.81 9.77 7.56
C GLU A 61 4.85 10.97 7.54
N ILE A 62 3.80 10.90 6.73
CA ILE A 62 2.76 11.94 6.64
C ILE A 62 1.76 11.83 7.81
N ASN A 63 1.23 10.62 8.06
CA ASN A 63 0.24 10.35 9.09
C ASN A 63 0.61 9.11 9.92
N PRO A 64 1.34 9.28 11.04
CA PRO A 64 1.78 8.17 11.89
C PRO A 64 0.66 7.38 12.56
N SER A 65 -0.55 7.95 12.62
CA SER A 65 -1.76 7.32 13.17
C SER A 65 -2.69 6.75 12.10
N GLY A 66 -2.31 6.84 10.83
CA GLY A 66 -3.12 6.39 9.70
C GLY A 66 -3.14 4.87 9.52
N LYS A 67 -3.97 4.42 8.56
CA LYS A 67 -4.16 3.00 8.23
C LYS A 67 -2.88 2.32 7.75
N ALA A 68 -1.94 3.10 7.19
CA ALA A 68 -0.64 2.61 6.75
C ALA A 68 0.14 1.90 7.86
N LYS A 69 0.03 2.36 9.12
CA LYS A 69 0.70 1.73 10.26
C LYS A 69 0.24 0.30 10.49
N GLU A 70 -1.06 0.07 10.45
CA GLU A 70 -1.67 -1.26 10.58
C GLU A 70 -1.31 -2.14 9.37
N ALA A 71 -1.35 -1.57 8.16
CA ALA A 71 -0.99 -2.28 6.94
C ALA A 71 0.49 -2.71 6.94
N LEU A 72 1.40 -1.84 7.39
CA LEU A 72 2.82 -2.16 7.54
C LEU A 72 3.04 -3.26 8.58
N ARG A 73 2.38 -3.15 9.73
CA ARG A 73 2.47 -4.16 10.79
C ARG A 73 2.03 -5.54 10.31
N ALA A 74 0.87 -5.61 9.66
CA ALA A 74 0.38 -6.86 9.08
C ALA A 74 1.35 -7.42 8.02
N ALA A 75 1.91 -6.53 7.18
CA ALA A 75 2.89 -6.90 6.17
C ALA A 75 4.15 -7.51 6.79
N THR A 76 4.70 -6.90 7.85
CA THR A 76 5.89 -7.39 8.54
C THR A 76 5.62 -8.70 9.28
N GLU A 77 4.48 -8.84 9.95
CA GLU A 77 4.12 -10.07 10.66
C GLU A 77 4.01 -11.28 9.71
N ILE A 78 3.42 -11.09 8.52
CA ILE A 78 3.32 -12.13 7.48
C ILE A 78 4.70 -12.50 6.92
N LEU A 79 5.60 -11.52 6.77
CA LEU A 79 6.97 -11.76 6.30
C LEU A 79 7.79 -12.51 7.34
N ASP A 80 7.69 -12.11 8.60
CA ASP A 80 8.39 -12.74 9.72
C ASP A 80 7.92 -14.18 9.94
N TYR A 81 6.61 -14.43 9.84
CA TYR A 81 6.07 -15.79 9.90
C TYR A 81 6.64 -16.67 8.78
N ARG A 82 6.60 -16.19 7.53
CA ARG A 82 7.15 -16.93 6.38
C ARG A 82 8.65 -17.20 6.53
N ASN A 83 9.40 -16.31 7.17
CA ASN A 83 10.83 -16.50 7.40
C ASN A 83 11.13 -17.51 8.52
N LYS A 84 10.26 -17.65 9.52
CA LYS A 84 10.42 -18.65 10.60
C LYS A 84 10.22 -20.08 10.10
N ASP A 85 9.35 -20.30 9.12
CA ASP A 85 9.13 -21.62 8.50
C ASP A 85 10.36 -22.15 7.71
N LEU A 86 11.34 -21.29 7.39
CA LEU A 86 12.61 -21.69 6.74
C LEU A 86 13.68 -22.13 7.75
N TYR A 87 13.51 -21.80 9.03
CA TYR A 87 14.39 -22.21 10.13
C TYR A 87 13.70 -23.27 10.99
N ASN A 88 13.35 -24.40 10.38
CA ASN A 88 13.15 -25.63 11.12
C ASN A 88 14.31 -26.59 10.77
N PRO A 89 15.46 -26.49 11.46
CA PRO A 89 16.56 -27.46 11.33
C PRO A 89 16.16 -28.86 11.82
#